data_AF-A0A1C6WJJ1-F1
#
_entry.id   AF-A0A1C6WJJ1-F1
#
_cell.length_a   1.000
_cell.length_b   1.000
_cell.length_c   1.000
_cell.angle_alpha   90.00
_cell.angle_beta   90.00
_cell.angle_gamma   90.00
#
_symmetry.space_group_name_H-M   'P 1'
#
loop_
_entity.id
_entity.type
_entity.pdbx_description
1 polymer ?
#
loop_
_entity_poly.entity_id
_entity_poly.type
_entity_poly.pdbx_seq_one_letter_code
_entity_poly.pdbx_strand_id
1 'polypeptide(L)'
;SNRFLEVDELFGDKSVDVGKFNANHQVPTYCPEKKGYRSCNNDYQRINAIGSHLHMELDTKHHHISGWQSDKRFIEYLIMWLSHILYKKLENNNITLISVYDNHLNGNFGNYNYWNLLGDKFHLKDGNIAVMNIFYLLFQQICDAIKKYQTKDAQAHEYVNKAAQCYIIYTQLYNLIKKCDPYLELLDHLKTPYNNFINSAKSKHAHDDDIFNQLIELPSIGKTKFESSFESAGCKKLHK
;
A
#
# COMPACT_ATOMS: atom_id res chain seq x y z
N SER A 1 -4.02 -6.63 -13.76
CA SER A 1 -2.62 -6.47 -13.31
C SER A 1 -2.57 -5.75 -11.97
N ASN A 2 -1.59 -6.08 -11.12
CA ASN A 2 -1.31 -5.40 -9.85
C ASN A 2 -0.29 -4.27 -10.12
N ARG A 3 -0.78 -3.04 -10.25
CA ARG A 3 0.04 -1.86 -10.58
C ARG A 3 1.16 -1.60 -9.57
N PHE A 4 0.96 -1.99 -8.31
CA PHE A 4 1.97 -1.83 -7.26
C PHE A 4 3.22 -2.71 -7.53
N LEU A 5 3.03 -3.97 -7.94
CA LEU A 5 4.17 -4.84 -8.28
C LEU A 5 4.96 -4.30 -9.49
N GLU A 6 4.26 -3.76 -10.49
CA GLU A 6 4.91 -3.19 -11.69
C GLU A 6 5.81 -2.00 -11.33
N VAL A 7 5.39 -1.12 -10.42
CA VAL A 7 6.22 0.02 -10.00
C VAL A 7 7.28 -0.37 -8.98
N ASP A 8 7.06 -1.40 -8.16
CA ASP A 8 8.06 -1.93 -7.22
C ASP A 8 9.28 -2.47 -7.98
N GLU A 9 9.09 -3.04 -9.16
CA GLU A 9 10.19 -3.51 -10.03
C GLU A 9 11.14 -2.39 -10.48
N LEU A 10 10.70 -1.11 -10.42
CA LEU A 10 11.52 0.06 -10.75
C LEU A 10 12.51 0.42 -9.63
N PHE A 11 12.47 -0.26 -8.49
CA PHE A 11 13.37 -0.04 -7.37
C PHE A 11 14.44 -1.14 -7.29
N GLY A 12 15.64 -0.74 -6.89
CA GLY A 12 16.65 -1.63 -6.34
C GLY A 12 16.47 -1.80 -4.83
N ASP A 13 17.57 -1.98 -4.11
CA ASP A 13 17.51 -2.19 -2.65
C ASP A 13 17.07 -0.93 -1.90
N LYS A 14 17.71 0.22 -2.15
CA LYS A 14 17.49 1.48 -1.40
C LYS A 14 17.21 2.72 -2.26
N SER A 15 17.13 2.56 -3.58
CA SER A 15 16.92 3.66 -4.53
C SER A 15 16.21 3.17 -5.78
N VAL A 16 15.73 4.09 -6.59
CA VAL A 16 15.18 3.79 -7.91
C VAL A 16 16.29 3.23 -8.81
N ASP A 17 16.01 2.14 -9.51
CA ASP A 17 16.84 1.63 -10.60
C ASP A 17 16.67 2.57 -11.80
N VAL A 18 17.69 3.39 -12.07
CA VAL A 18 17.65 4.40 -13.13
C VAL A 18 17.50 3.77 -14.52
N GLY A 19 18.05 2.57 -14.74
CA GLY A 19 17.94 1.87 -16.01
C GLY A 19 16.49 1.46 -16.28
N LYS A 20 15.86 0.79 -15.32
CA LYS A 20 14.45 0.39 -15.41
C LYS A 20 13.51 1.59 -15.46
N PHE A 21 13.78 2.62 -14.65
CA PHE A 21 13.00 3.85 -14.66
C PHE A 21 13.00 4.53 -16.03
N ASN A 22 14.16 4.67 -16.67
CA ASN A 22 14.27 5.29 -17.99
C ASN A 22 13.70 4.41 -19.11
N ALA A 23 13.75 3.08 -18.95
CA ALA A 23 13.14 2.14 -19.89
C ALA A 23 11.60 2.17 -19.84
N ASN A 24 11.00 2.59 -18.73
CA ASN A 24 9.58 2.89 -18.66
C ASN A 24 9.31 4.24 -19.32
N HIS A 25 8.67 4.27 -20.51
CA HIS A 25 8.43 5.53 -21.22
C HIS A 25 7.38 6.44 -20.59
N GLN A 26 6.51 5.91 -19.71
CA GLN A 26 5.39 6.64 -19.13
C GLN A 26 5.78 7.40 -17.87
N VAL A 27 6.52 6.76 -16.96
CA VAL A 27 6.87 7.35 -15.66
C VAL A 27 7.71 8.64 -15.77
N PRO A 28 8.75 8.75 -16.63
CA PRO A 28 9.55 9.97 -16.77
C PRO A 28 8.76 11.19 -17.23
N THR A 29 7.55 11.02 -17.79
CA THR A 29 6.68 12.14 -18.17
C THR A 29 6.19 12.96 -16.98
N TYR A 30 6.25 12.40 -15.77
CA TYR A 30 5.90 13.04 -14.50
C TYR A 30 7.09 13.69 -13.79
N CYS A 31 8.28 13.67 -14.40
CA CYS A 31 9.45 14.36 -13.86
C CYS A 31 9.28 15.89 -13.91
N PRO A 32 10.00 16.64 -13.05
CA PRO A 32 10.10 18.08 -13.17
C PRO A 32 10.56 18.54 -14.56
N GLU A 33 9.98 19.63 -15.04
CA GLU A 33 10.34 20.26 -16.30
C GLU A 33 11.26 21.45 -16.05
N LYS A 34 12.40 21.48 -16.75
CA LYS A 34 13.36 22.58 -16.68
C LYS A 34 13.77 22.97 -18.10
N LYS A 35 13.51 24.22 -18.49
CA LYS A 35 13.81 24.77 -19.83
C LYS A 35 13.23 23.90 -20.98
N GLY A 36 12.01 23.38 -20.81
CA GLY A 36 11.33 22.55 -21.81
C GLY A 36 11.77 21.08 -21.85
N TYR A 37 12.69 20.66 -20.98
CA TYR A 37 13.13 19.26 -20.87
C TYR A 37 12.66 18.63 -19.56
N ARG A 38 12.00 17.48 -19.62
CA ARG A 38 11.55 16.72 -18.46
C ARG A 38 12.60 15.70 -18.05
N SER A 39 13.06 15.80 -16.81
CA SER A 39 14.05 14.88 -16.26
C SER A 39 14.01 14.83 -14.74
N CYS A 40 14.19 13.64 -14.19
CA CYS A 40 14.37 13.42 -12.77
C CYS A 40 15.88 13.30 -12.49
N ASN A 41 16.41 14.29 -11.78
CA ASN A 41 17.84 14.43 -11.50
C ASN A 41 18.27 13.80 -10.18
N ASN A 42 17.32 13.51 -9.29
CA ASN A 42 17.58 12.83 -8.02
C ASN A 42 16.53 11.74 -7.74
N ASP A 43 16.81 10.93 -6.73
CA ASP A 43 15.99 9.77 -6.39
C ASP A 43 14.59 10.16 -5.90
N TYR A 44 14.44 11.24 -5.15
CA TYR A 44 13.13 11.73 -4.68
C TYR A 44 12.25 12.24 -5.83
N GLN A 45 12.85 12.86 -6.86
CA GLN A 45 12.13 13.21 -8.08
C GLN A 45 11.62 11.96 -8.81
N ARG A 46 12.41 10.89 -8.84
CA ARG A 46 11.98 9.61 -9.44
C ARG A 46 10.89 8.94 -8.62
N ILE A 47 11.01 8.90 -7.29
CA ILE A 47 9.97 8.40 -6.38
C ILE A 47 8.65 9.16 -6.59
N ASN A 48 8.71 10.49 -6.63
CA ASN A 48 7.53 11.32 -6.88
C ASN A 48 6.93 11.06 -8.27
N ALA A 49 7.76 10.94 -9.31
CA ALA A 49 7.27 10.63 -10.66
C ALA A 49 6.59 9.25 -10.73
N ILE A 50 7.16 8.23 -10.09
CA ILE A 50 6.55 6.89 -9.98
C ILE A 50 5.21 6.99 -9.24
N GLY A 51 5.16 7.69 -8.11
CA GLY A 51 3.93 7.87 -7.34
C GLY A 51 2.85 8.62 -8.11
N SER A 52 3.24 9.63 -8.91
CA SER A 52 2.32 10.37 -9.78
C SER A 52 1.75 9.50 -10.89
N HIS A 53 2.58 8.69 -11.54
CA HIS A 53 2.12 7.70 -12.51
C HIS A 53 1.17 6.69 -11.88
N LEU A 54 1.55 6.12 -10.73
CA LEU A 54 0.75 5.14 -10.01
C LEU A 54 -0.60 5.70 -9.59
N HIS A 55 -0.63 6.92 -9.03
CA HIS A 55 -1.87 7.59 -8.67
C HIS A 55 -2.77 7.77 -9.90
N MET A 56 -2.23 8.25 -11.03
CA MET A 56 -3.01 8.46 -12.26
C MET A 56 -3.63 7.15 -12.78
N GLU A 57 -2.86 6.07 -12.81
CA GLU A 57 -3.33 4.75 -13.23
C GLU A 57 -4.43 4.21 -12.30
N LEU A 58 -4.24 4.33 -10.99
CA LEU A 58 -5.21 3.86 -10.00
C LEU A 58 -6.49 4.68 -10.03
N ASP A 59 -6.38 6.00 -10.13
CA ASP A 59 -7.51 6.92 -10.19
C ASP A 59 -8.33 6.68 -11.46
N THR A 60 -7.69 6.54 -12.63
CA THR A 60 -8.36 6.19 -13.89
C THR A 60 -9.11 4.86 -13.76
N LYS A 61 -8.45 3.82 -13.21
CA LYS A 61 -9.06 2.51 -13.01
C LYS A 61 -10.23 2.55 -12.03
N HIS A 62 -10.11 3.30 -10.94
CA HIS A 62 -11.16 3.51 -9.94
C HIS A 62 -12.40 4.14 -10.57
N HIS A 63 -12.21 5.19 -11.39
CA HIS A 63 -13.30 5.82 -12.12
C HIS A 63 -14.05 4.83 -13.04
N HIS A 64 -13.33 3.95 -13.74
CA HIS A 64 -13.95 2.95 -14.61
C HIS A 64 -14.74 1.88 -13.87
N ILE A 65 -14.31 1.49 -12.66
CA ILE A 65 -14.92 0.37 -11.91
C ILE A 65 -16.04 0.86 -10.98
N SER A 66 -15.82 1.98 -10.30
CA SER A 66 -16.64 2.41 -9.16
C SER A 66 -17.29 3.79 -9.36
N GLY A 67 -16.96 4.51 -10.43
CA GLY A 67 -17.51 5.83 -10.74
C GLY A 67 -16.97 6.96 -9.85
N TRP A 68 -17.30 8.21 -10.21
CA TRP A 68 -16.71 9.44 -9.67
C TRP A 68 -16.96 9.71 -8.18
N GLN A 69 -18.02 9.16 -7.60
CA GLN A 69 -18.45 9.45 -6.22
C GLN A 69 -18.06 8.35 -5.22
N SER A 70 -17.32 7.34 -5.66
CA SER A 70 -16.92 6.22 -4.80
C SER A 70 -15.69 6.56 -3.95
N ASP A 71 -15.67 6.02 -2.72
CA ASP A 71 -14.57 6.16 -1.76
C ASP A 71 -13.23 5.72 -2.40
N LYS A 72 -12.27 6.65 -2.46
CA LYS A 72 -10.97 6.45 -3.10
C LYS A 72 -10.00 5.68 -2.19
N ARG A 73 -10.41 4.48 -1.75
CA ARG A 73 -9.59 3.62 -0.87
C ARG A 73 -8.20 3.30 -1.42
N PHE A 74 -8.02 3.37 -2.74
CA PHE A 74 -6.70 3.18 -3.34
C PHE A 74 -5.65 4.19 -2.85
N ILE A 75 -6.07 5.36 -2.36
CA ILE A 75 -5.18 6.35 -1.77
C ILE A 75 -4.50 5.81 -0.51
N GLU A 76 -5.19 4.99 0.29
CA GLU A 76 -4.59 4.32 1.44
C GLU A 76 -3.44 3.39 0.99
N TYR A 77 -3.68 2.60 -0.07
CA TYR A 77 -2.66 1.74 -0.68
C TYR A 77 -1.47 2.55 -1.23
N LEU A 78 -1.73 3.71 -1.83
CA LEU A 78 -0.69 4.62 -2.31
C LEU A 78 0.18 5.18 -1.16
N ILE A 79 -0.45 5.59 -0.05
CA ILE A 79 0.24 6.11 1.14
C ILE A 79 1.12 5.01 1.79
N MET A 80 0.60 3.78 1.87
CA MET A 80 1.37 2.64 2.38
C MET A 80 2.56 2.30 1.48
N TRP A 81 2.36 2.28 0.15
CA TRP A 81 3.44 2.08 -0.82
C TRP A 81 4.52 3.16 -0.69
N LEU A 82 4.14 4.44 -0.67
CA LEU A 82 5.09 5.53 -0.54
C LEU A 82 5.90 5.39 0.75
N SER A 83 5.23 5.09 1.87
CA SER A 83 5.90 4.87 3.16
C SER A 83 6.85 3.68 3.13
N HIS A 84 6.48 2.57 2.47
CA HIS A 84 7.35 1.41 2.28
C HIS A 84 8.62 1.77 1.52
N ILE A 85 8.50 2.47 0.39
CA ILE A 85 9.63 2.91 -0.43
C ILE A 85 10.56 3.84 0.38
N LEU A 86 9.99 4.79 1.11
CA LEU A 86 10.77 5.72 1.93
C LEU A 86 11.43 5.03 3.12
N TYR A 87 10.76 4.04 3.72
CA TYR A 87 11.33 3.24 4.80
C TYR A 87 12.52 2.42 4.31
N LYS A 88 12.43 1.74 3.15
CA LYS A 88 13.57 1.01 2.56
C LYS A 88 14.75 1.94 2.28
N LYS A 89 14.49 3.18 1.89
CA LYS A 89 15.52 4.17 1.59
C LYS A 89 16.19 4.73 2.85
N LEU A 90 15.42 5.04 3.88
CA LEU A 90 15.88 5.77 5.06
C LEU A 90 16.22 4.86 6.25
N GLU A 91 15.62 3.67 6.31
CA GLU A 91 15.72 2.68 7.40
C GLU A 91 15.47 3.29 8.80
N ASN A 92 14.63 4.32 8.86
CA ASN A 92 14.34 5.05 10.09
C ASN A 92 13.00 4.61 10.68
N ASN A 93 13.04 4.05 11.89
CA ASN A 93 11.88 3.53 12.59
C ASN A 93 11.02 4.60 13.27
N ASN A 94 11.47 5.85 13.34
CA ASN A 94 10.91 6.88 14.22
C ASN A 94 10.44 8.13 13.46
N ILE A 95 10.37 8.06 12.12
CA ILE A 95 10.00 9.19 11.28
C ILE A 95 8.58 9.03 10.71
N THR A 96 7.85 10.13 10.65
CA THR A 96 6.52 10.20 10.05
C THR A 96 6.60 10.50 8.56
N LEU A 97 5.57 10.12 7.81
CA LEU A 97 5.52 10.38 6.37
C LEU A 97 5.56 11.90 6.07
N ILE A 98 4.88 12.73 6.85
CA ILE A 98 4.92 14.19 6.71
C ILE A 98 6.32 14.75 6.91
N SER A 99 7.09 14.25 7.88
CA SER A 99 8.46 14.70 8.11
C SER A 99 9.37 14.34 6.92
N VAL A 100 9.19 13.15 6.33
CA VAL A 100 9.89 12.77 5.10
C VAL A 100 9.45 13.64 3.93
N TYR A 101 8.16 13.94 3.80
CA TYR A 101 7.65 14.82 2.76
C TYR A 101 8.31 16.19 2.82
N ASP A 102 8.26 16.86 3.98
CA ASP A 102 8.77 18.23 4.14
C ASP A 102 10.28 18.32 3.84
N ASN A 103 11.05 17.31 4.24
CA ASN A 103 12.51 17.32 4.10
C ASN A 103 13.00 16.79 2.73
N HIS A 104 12.22 15.95 2.06
CA HIS A 104 12.73 15.20 0.91
C HIS A 104 11.81 15.19 -0.32
N LEU A 105 10.49 15.16 -0.16
CA LEU A 105 9.58 15.09 -1.31
C LEU A 105 9.10 16.46 -1.77
N ASN A 106 8.90 17.38 -0.84
CA ASN A 106 8.47 18.73 -1.13
C ASN A 106 9.50 19.43 -2.04
N GLY A 107 9.03 20.10 -3.09
CA GLY A 107 9.90 20.70 -4.12
C GLY A 107 10.54 19.71 -5.10
N ASN A 108 10.37 18.38 -4.92
CA ASN A 108 10.84 17.36 -5.86
C ASN A 108 9.71 16.78 -6.73
N PHE A 109 8.50 17.32 -6.67
CA PHE A 109 7.40 16.92 -7.56
C PHE A 109 7.57 17.52 -8.95
N GLY A 110 7.11 16.79 -9.97
CA GLY A 110 6.96 17.31 -11.31
C GLY A 110 5.64 18.06 -11.51
N ASN A 111 5.12 17.99 -12.73
CA ASN A 111 3.87 18.66 -13.12
C ASN A 111 2.60 18.09 -12.44
N TYR A 112 2.67 16.86 -11.94
CA TYR A 112 1.59 16.22 -11.22
C TYR A 112 2.04 15.93 -9.79
N ASN A 113 1.35 16.54 -8.81
CA ASN A 113 1.61 16.33 -7.40
C ASN A 113 0.42 15.60 -6.75
N TYR A 114 0.53 14.27 -6.65
CA TYR A 114 -0.51 13.44 -6.03
C TYR A 114 -0.66 13.69 -4.52
N TRP A 115 0.33 14.30 -3.86
CA TRP A 115 0.24 14.63 -2.43
C TRP A 115 -0.94 15.57 -2.14
N ASN A 116 -1.22 16.49 -3.06
CA ASN A 116 -2.36 17.42 -2.95
C ASN A 116 -3.70 16.74 -3.27
N LEU A 117 -3.68 15.47 -3.71
CA LEU A 117 -4.85 14.71 -4.12
C LEU A 117 -5.20 13.58 -3.15
N LEU A 118 -4.54 13.52 -1.98
CA LEU A 118 -4.80 12.50 -0.96
C LEU A 118 -6.16 12.64 -0.27
N GLY A 119 -6.81 13.80 -0.40
CA GLY A 119 -8.20 14.01 0.05
C GLY A 119 -8.39 13.75 1.55
N ASP A 120 -9.44 13.01 1.88
CA ASP A 120 -9.80 12.65 3.26
C ASP A 120 -8.79 11.68 3.92
N LYS A 121 -8.00 10.95 3.12
CA LYS A 121 -6.94 10.06 3.62
C LYS A 121 -5.66 10.81 4.01
N PHE A 122 -5.63 12.13 3.86
CA PHE A 122 -4.48 12.96 4.20
C PHE A 122 -4.06 12.85 5.68
N HIS A 123 -4.97 12.49 6.57
CA HIS A 123 -4.66 12.25 7.99
C HIS A 123 -3.59 11.16 8.19
N LEU A 124 -3.44 10.22 7.25
CA LEU A 124 -2.42 9.16 7.32
C LEU A 124 -0.98 9.68 7.12
N LYS A 125 -0.79 10.94 6.71
CA LYS A 125 0.54 11.58 6.62
C LYS A 125 1.28 11.60 7.95
N ASP A 126 0.55 11.60 9.06
CA ASP A 126 1.12 11.63 10.41
C ASP A 126 1.53 10.23 10.89
N GLY A 127 1.27 9.20 10.07
CA GLY A 127 1.73 7.84 10.30
C GLY A 127 3.26 7.70 10.20
N ASN A 128 3.80 6.86 11.07
CA ASN A 128 5.17 6.36 11.04
C ASN A 128 5.41 5.45 9.82
N ILE A 129 6.49 5.70 9.07
CA ILE A 129 6.78 5.00 7.82
C ILE A 129 7.14 3.52 8.02
N ALA A 130 7.75 3.15 9.15
CA ALA A 130 8.12 1.76 9.45
C ALA A 130 6.89 0.91 9.77
N VAL A 131 5.91 1.48 10.46
CA VAL A 131 4.61 0.84 10.68
C VAL A 131 3.87 0.68 9.34
N MET A 132 3.78 1.75 8.54
CA MET A 132 3.15 1.72 7.21
C MET A 132 3.85 0.76 6.23
N ASN A 133 5.16 0.56 6.38
CA ASN A 133 5.90 -0.47 5.66
C ASN A 133 5.35 -1.89 5.97
N ILE A 134 5.08 -2.22 7.24
CA ILE A 134 4.50 -3.53 7.60
C ILE A 134 3.08 -3.67 7.02
N PHE A 135 2.29 -2.60 7.03
CA PHE A 135 1.01 -2.57 6.35
C PHE A 135 1.12 -2.87 4.85
N TYR A 136 2.08 -2.26 4.17
CA TYR A 136 2.31 -2.52 2.75
C TYR A 136 2.76 -3.96 2.48
N LEU A 137 3.60 -4.54 3.34
CA LEU A 137 3.98 -5.95 3.26
C LEU A 137 2.76 -6.86 3.43
N LEU A 138 1.85 -6.56 4.36
CA LEU A 138 0.58 -7.30 4.49
C LEU A 138 -0.26 -7.18 3.20
N PHE A 139 -0.38 -5.98 2.64
CA PHE A 139 -1.09 -5.74 1.39
C PHE A 139 -0.50 -6.56 0.23
N GLN A 140 0.83 -6.58 0.09
CA GLN A 140 1.51 -7.40 -0.91
C GLN A 140 1.21 -8.88 -0.73
N GLN A 141 1.27 -9.40 0.51
CA GLN A 141 0.97 -10.80 0.80
C GLN A 141 -0.48 -11.18 0.48
N ILE A 142 -1.44 -10.29 0.78
CA ILE A 142 -2.85 -10.46 0.39
C ILE A 142 -2.97 -10.56 -1.13
N CYS A 143 -2.36 -9.62 -1.86
CA CYS A 143 -2.37 -9.62 -3.33
C CYS A 143 -1.76 -10.90 -3.91
N ASP A 144 -0.68 -11.38 -3.31
CA ASP A 144 0.01 -12.61 -3.68
C ASP A 144 -0.86 -13.85 -3.46
N ALA A 145 -1.56 -13.93 -2.33
CA ALA A 145 -2.50 -15.02 -2.04
C ALA A 145 -3.61 -15.08 -3.09
N ILE A 146 -4.22 -13.92 -3.39
CA ILE A 146 -5.28 -13.79 -4.40
C ILE A 146 -4.76 -14.17 -5.79
N LYS A 147 -3.61 -13.62 -6.21
CA LYS A 147 -2.99 -13.90 -7.51
C LYS A 147 -2.69 -15.39 -7.65
N LYS A 148 -2.16 -16.03 -6.59
CA LYS A 148 -1.83 -17.45 -6.62
C LYS A 148 -3.08 -18.32 -6.74
N TYR A 149 -4.13 -18.02 -5.97
CA TYR A 149 -5.43 -18.70 -6.11
C TYR A 149 -6.01 -18.58 -7.53
N GLN A 150 -5.87 -17.42 -8.16
CA GLN A 150 -6.36 -17.18 -9.53
C GLN A 150 -5.48 -17.79 -10.63
N THR A 151 -4.28 -18.27 -10.29
CA THR A 151 -3.36 -18.85 -11.27
C THR A 151 -3.88 -20.22 -11.70
N LYS A 152 -3.97 -20.43 -13.01
CA LYS A 152 -4.36 -21.72 -13.57
C LYS A 152 -3.41 -22.82 -13.06
N ASP A 153 -3.97 -23.97 -12.69
CA ASP A 153 -3.23 -25.14 -12.22
C ASP A 153 -2.45 -24.91 -10.90
N ALA A 154 -2.73 -23.84 -10.15
CA ALA A 154 -2.15 -23.63 -8.83
C ALA A 154 -2.60 -24.72 -7.85
N GLN A 155 -1.66 -25.31 -7.13
CA GLN A 155 -1.98 -26.33 -6.14
C GLN A 155 -2.54 -25.68 -4.87
N ALA A 156 -3.49 -26.36 -4.24
CA ALA A 156 -4.23 -25.82 -3.11
C ALA A 156 -3.34 -25.38 -1.94
N HIS A 157 -2.33 -26.20 -1.62
CA HIS A 157 -1.37 -25.91 -0.57
C HIS A 157 -0.59 -24.59 -0.80
N GLU A 158 -0.40 -24.16 -2.06
CA GLU A 158 0.38 -22.96 -2.37
C GLU A 158 -0.34 -21.67 -1.96
N TYR A 159 -1.64 -21.58 -2.25
CA TYR A 159 -2.43 -20.41 -1.83
C TYR A 159 -2.84 -20.49 -0.35
N VAL A 160 -3.01 -21.70 0.22
CA VAL A 160 -3.23 -21.89 1.67
C VAL A 160 -2.01 -21.40 2.45
N ASN A 161 -0.80 -21.74 2.03
CA ASN A 161 0.43 -21.25 2.68
C ASN A 161 0.53 -19.73 2.65
N LYS A 162 0.17 -19.08 1.54
CA LYS A 162 0.12 -17.61 1.44
C LYS A 162 -0.96 -17.00 2.34
N ALA A 163 -2.14 -17.62 2.43
CA ALA A 163 -3.19 -17.19 3.35
C ALA A 163 -2.74 -17.29 4.82
N ALA A 164 -2.05 -18.36 5.19
CA ALA A 164 -1.46 -18.51 6.53
C ALA A 164 -0.43 -17.42 6.84
N GLN A 165 0.41 -17.05 5.86
CA GLN A 165 1.35 -15.93 6.01
C GLN A 165 0.62 -14.59 6.21
N CYS A 166 -0.47 -14.34 5.49
CA CYS A 166 -1.31 -13.16 5.69
C CYS A 166 -1.83 -13.10 7.15
N TYR A 167 -2.32 -14.22 7.67
CA TYR A 167 -2.83 -14.31 9.04
C TYR A 167 -1.75 -14.00 10.10
N ILE A 168 -0.54 -14.52 9.90
CA ILE A 168 0.60 -14.28 10.82
C ILE A 168 0.96 -12.79 10.84
N ILE A 169 1.16 -12.18 9.66
CA ILE A 169 1.53 -10.76 9.56
C ILE A 169 0.42 -9.88 10.12
N TYR A 170 -0.85 -10.16 9.80
CA TYR A 170 -1.99 -9.44 10.34
C TYR A 170 -2.02 -9.48 11.88
N THR A 171 -1.82 -10.66 12.48
CA THR A 171 -1.86 -10.84 13.93
C THR A 171 -0.73 -10.08 14.63
N GLN A 172 0.47 -10.10 14.05
CA GLN A 172 1.61 -9.33 14.55
C GLN A 172 1.36 -7.82 14.45
N LEU A 173 0.90 -7.36 13.28
CA LEU A 173 0.58 -5.96 13.03
C LEU A 173 -0.53 -5.46 13.97
N TYR A 174 -1.62 -6.21 14.11
CA TYR A 174 -2.70 -5.90 15.05
C TYR A 174 -2.16 -5.73 16.48
N ASN A 175 -1.33 -6.66 16.96
CA ASN A 175 -0.77 -6.57 18.31
C ASN A 175 0.12 -5.35 18.53
N LEU A 176 0.85 -4.94 17.48
CA LEU A 176 1.66 -3.73 17.48
C LEU A 176 0.80 -2.46 17.54
N ILE A 177 -0.28 -2.41 16.75
CA ILE A 177 -1.04 -1.18 16.49
C ILE A 177 -2.37 -1.05 17.26
N LYS A 178 -2.79 -2.06 18.04
CA LYS A 178 -4.11 -2.15 18.71
C LYS A 178 -4.49 -0.99 19.65
N LYS A 179 -3.60 -0.05 19.90
CA LYS A 179 -3.87 1.17 20.69
C LYS A 179 -3.90 2.45 19.86
N CYS A 180 -3.85 2.34 18.53
CA CYS A 180 -3.82 3.47 17.62
C CYS A 180 -4.92 3.34 16.57
N ASP A 181 -5.95 4.16 16.72
CA ASP A 181 -7.18 4.06 15.92
C ASP A 181 -7.00 4.26 14.42
N PRO A 182 -6.23 5.25 13.92
CA PRO A 182 -6.03 5.40 12.48
C PRO A 182 -5.40 4.15 11.84
N TYR A 183 -4.51 3.47 12.56
CA TYR A 183 -3.94 2.22 12.08
C TYR A 183 -4.95 1.06 12.14
N LEU A 184 -5.80 1.00 13.17
CA LEU A 184 -6.85 -0.02 13.24
C LEU A 184 -7.87 0.14 12.11
N GLU A 185 -8.23 1.38 11.76
CA GLU A 185 -9.10 1.68 10.62
C GLU A 185 -8.47 1.18 9.31
N LEU A 186 -7.22 1.55 9.05
CA LEU A 186 -6.47 1.10 7.88
C LEU A 186 -6.37 -0.44 7.81
N LEU A 187 -6.19 -1.10 8.96
CA LEU A 187 -6.11 -2.56 9.04
C LEU A 187 -7.46 -3.22 8.72
N ASP A 188 -8.57 -2.64 9.18
CA ASP A 188 -9.91 -3.15 8.87
C ASP A 188 -10.26 -2.98 7.38
N HIS A 189 -9.84 -1.86 6.78
CA HIS A 189 -9.99 -1.61 5.35
C HIS A 189 -9.22 -2.64 4.50
N LEU A 190 -7.99 -3.01 4.89
CA LEU A 190 -7.22 -4.08 4.22
C LEU A 190 -7.82 -5.47 4.41
N LYS A 191 -8.37 -5.75 5.59
CA LYS A 191 -9.00 -7.04 5.91
C LYS A 191 -10.23 -7.30 5.05
N THR A 192 -11.04 -6.28 4.79
CA THR A 192 -12.32 -6.41 4.07
C THR A 192 -12.20 -7.13 2.71
N PRO A 193 -11.36 -6.68 1.74
CA PRO A 193 -11.23 -7.37 0.46
C PRO A 193 -10.64 -8.78 0.60
N TYR A 194 -9.75 -9.01 1.57
CA TYR A 194 -9.20 -10.34 1.82
C TYR A 194 -10.26 -11.33 2.33
N ASN A 195 -11.06 -10.95 3.34
CA ASN A 195 -12.12 -11.83 3.86
C ASN A 195 -13.19 -12.10 2.78
N ASN A 196 -13.53 -11.09 1.97
CA ASN A 196 -14.43 -11.27 0.83
C ASN A 196 -13.88 -12.29 -0.18
N PHE A 197 -12.58 -12.26 -0.45
CA PHE A 197 -11.90 -13.25 -1.27
C PHE A 197 -11.98 -14.66 -0.66
N ILE A 198 -11.65 -14.82 0.63
CA ILE A 198 -11.71 -16.11 1.34
C ILE A 198 -13.12 -16.70 1.28
N ASN A 199 -14.13 -15.89 1.55
CA ASN A 199 -15.54 -16.33 1.51
C ASN A 199 -15.98 -16.72 0.10
N SER A 200 -15.55 -15.98 -0.92
CA SER A 200 -15.79 -16.33 -2.32
C SER A 200 -15.11 -17.64 -2.71
N ALA A 201 -13.87 -17.86 -2.28
CA ALA A 201 -13.12 -19.09 -2.55
C ALA A 201 -13.80 -20.31 -1.90
N LYS A 202 -14.16 -20.21 -0.62
CA LYS A 202 -14.92 -21.26 0.09
C LYS A 202 -16.25 -21.58 -0.58
N SER A 203 -16.99 -20.55 -1.00
CA SER A 203 -18.31 -20.74 -1.60
C SER A 203 -18.26 -21.46 -2.96
N LYS A 204 -17.22 -21.19 -3.77
CA LYS A 204 -17.02 -21.87 -5.07
C LYS A 204 -16.69 -23.35 -4.94
N HIS A 205 -16.14 -23.74 -3.79
CA HIS A 205 -15.63 -25.07 -3.50
C HIS A 205 -16.35 -25.72 -2.32
N ALA A 206 -17.62 -25.34 -2.09
CA ALA A 206 -18.42 -25.82 -0.97
C ALA A 206 -18.65 -27.35 -0.96
N HIS A 207 -18.34 -28.03 -2.06
CA HIS A 207 -18.42 -29.49 -2.22
C HIS A 207 -17.05 -30.16 -2.38
N ASP A 208 -15.96 -29.39 -2.39
CA ASP A 208 -14.59 -29.89 -2.51
C ASP A 208 -13.90 -30.00 -1.13
N ASP A 209 -12.87 -30.86 -1.08
CA ASP A 209 -11.95 -31.23 0.00
C ASP A 209 -11.76 -30.29 1.23
N ASP A 210 -11.32 -30.90 2.34
CA ASP A 210 -10.92 -30.27 3.61
C ASP A 210 -9.90 -29.11 3.48
N ILE A 211 -9.22 -29.00 2.35
CA ILE A 211 -8.22 -27.96 2.11
C ILE A 211 -8.78 -26.54 2.12
N PHE A 212 -10.04 -26.33 1.72
CA PHE A 212 -10.68 -25.01 1.78
C PHE A 212 -11.05 -24.57 3.19
N ASN A 213 -11.15 -25.52 4.13
CA ASN A 213 -11.30 -25.20 5.56
C ASN A 213 -10.02 -24.55 6.14
N GLN A 214 -8.87 -24.76 5.49
CA GLN A 214 -7.59 -24.16 5.89
C GLN A 214 -7.44 -22.70 5.44
N LEU A 215 -8.36 -22.19 4.59
CA LEU A 215 -8.43 -20.77 4.27
C LEU A 215 -9.07 -20.01 5.44
N ILE A 216 -8.26 -19.24 6.16
CA ILE A 216 -8.69 -18.55 7.38
C ILE A 216 -8.93 -17.07 7.08
N GLU A 217 -10.12 -16.59 7.49
CA GLU A 217 -10.46 -15.17 7.50
C GLU A 217 -9.65 -14.43 8.57
N LEU A 218 -9.33 -13.16 8.32
CA LEU A 218 -8.67 -12.32 9.31
C LEU A 218 -9.66 -11.94 10.43
N PRO A 219 -9.23 -12.00 11.72
CA PRO A 219 -10.09 -11.72 12.86
C PRO A 219 -10.72 -10.33 12.82
N SER A 220 -11.95 -10.21 13.32
CA SER A 220 -12.64 -8.91 13.43
C SER A 220 -11.94 -7.97 14.40
N ILE A 221 -11.90 -6.68 14.04
CA ILE A 221 -11.55 -5.60 14.95
C ILE A 221 -12.88 -5.17 15.56
N GLY A 222 -13.10 -5.51 16.85
CA GLY A 222 -14.38 -5.32 17.56
C GLY A 222 -14.77 -3.85 17.83
N LYS A 223 -14.44 -2.94 16.91
CA LYS A 223 -14.62 -1.49 17.02
C LYS A 223 -15.31 -0.98 15.76
N THR A 224 -16.32 -0.14 15.95
CA THR A 224 -17.19 0.36 14.86
C THR A 224 -16.97 1.83 14.53
N LYS A 225 -16.16 2.54 15.32
CA LYS A 225 -15.81 3.95 15.12
C LYS A 225 -14.33 4.13 15.38
N PHE A 226 -13.62 4.74 14.45
CA PHE A 226 -12.19 5.05 14.57
C PHE A 226 -11.99 6.55 14.63
N GLU A 227 -11.06 7.00 15.47
CA GLU A 227 -10.56 8.38 15.43
C GLU A 227 -9.45 8.48 14.38
N SER A 228 -9.52 9.46 13.49
CA SER A 228 -8.52 9.66 12.42
C SER A 228 -7.24 10.39 12.90
N SER A 229 -7.09 10.63 14.21
CA SER A 229 -5.96 11.37 14.79
C SER A 229 -4.88 10.46 15.38
N PHE A 230 -3.62 10.77 15.09
CA PHE A 230 -2.45 10.11 15.68
C PHE A 230 -2.04 10.69 17.05
N GLU A 231 -2.83 11.62 17.62
CA GLU A 231 -2.50 12.30 18.87
C GLU A 231 -2.76 11.47 20.14
N SER A 232 -3.41 10.32 20.01
CA SER A 232 -3.69 9.43 21.15
C SER A 232 -2.40 8.93 21.81
N ALA A 233 -2.47 8.63 23.11
CA ALA A 233 -1.32 8.12 23.86
C ALA A 233 -0.77 6.80 23.27
N GLY A 234 -1.64 5.96 22.69
CA GLY A 234 -1.25 4.71 22.05
C GLY A 234 -0.47 4.94 20.74
N CYS A 235 -0.95 5.83 19.88
CA CYS A 235 -0.23 6.22 18.66
C CYS A 235 1.13 6.87 18.99
N LYS A 236 1.15 7.84 19.92
CA LYS A 236 2.38 8.52 20.35
C LYS A 236 3.41 7.57 20.95
N LYS A 237 2.97 6.52 21.65
CA LYS A 237 3.88 5.50 22.19
C LYS A 237 4.46 4.63 21.09
N LEU A 238 3.66 4.30 20.08
CA LEU A 238 4.07 3.47 18.94
C LEU A 238 5.07 4.20 18.01
N HIS A 239 4.99 5.53 17.91
CA HIS A 239 5.87 6.32 17.04
C HIS A 239 7.23 6.68 17.63
N LYS A 240 7.50 6.30 18.89
CA LYS A 240 8.77 6.56 19.60
C LYS A 240 9.73 5.38 19.49
#